data_AF-A0A8T0ZKC5-F1
#
_entry.id   AF-A0A8T0ZKC5-F1
#
_cell.length_a   1.000
_cell.length_b   1.000
_cell.length_c   1.000
_cell.angle_alpha   90.00
_cell.angle_beta   90.00
_cell.angle_gamma   90.00
#
_symmetry.space_group_name_H-M   'P 1'
#
loop_
_entity.id
_entity.type
_entity.pdbx_description
1 polymer ?
#
loop_
_entity_poly.entity_id
_entity_poly.type
_entity_poly.pdbx_seq_one_letter_code
_entity_poly.pdbx_strand_id
1 'polypeptide(L)'
;MGFQEEQTASHAFVLALLKNLEARSSTPKELEIVVEQILPVLVPATVHLLKAVEASEEWDEDSEDTGPPIRPLDHLARFMLRRNPRHNESVSAEVAEFQALARRILRNSVF
;
A
#
# COMPACT_ATOMS: atom_id res chain seq x y z
N MET A 1 -11.17 14.54 12.56
CA MET A 1 -12.33 13.98 11.81
C MET A 1 -12.90 12.83 12.62
N GLY A 2 -14.18 12.49 12.49
CA GLY A 2 -14.76 11.41 13.28
C GLY A 2 -14.26 10.05 12.81
N PHE A 3 -13.89 9.15 13.74
CA PHE A 3 -13.49 7.77 13.45
C PHE A 3 -14.47 7.01 12.53
N GLN A 4 -15.75 7.39 12.53
CA GLN A 4 -16.78 6.83 11.66
C GLN A 4 -16.74 7.39 10.22
N GLU A 5 -16.39 8.66 10.05
CA GLU A 5 -16.22 9.29 8.73
C GLU A 5 -14.98 8.71 8.03
N GLU A 6 -13.89 8.53 8.78
CA GLU A 6 -12.66 7.89 8.30
C GLU A 6 -12.89 6.44 7.86
N GLN A 7 -13.64 5.66 8.64
CA GLN A 7 -14.02 4.30 8.25
C GLN A 7 -14.89 4.26 7.00
N THR A 8 -15.84 5.20 6.88
CA THR A 8 -16.73 5.29 5.72
C THR A 8 -15.96 5.67 4.46
N ALA A 9 -15.06 6.65 4.56
CA ALA A 9 -14.19 7.08 3.48
C ALA A 9 -13.22 5.97 3.05
N SER A 10 -12.60 5.28 4.01
CA SER A 10 -11.70 4.15 3.76
C SER A 10 -12.43 3.00 3.06
N HIS A 11 -13.63 2.65 3.51
CA HIS A 11 -14.45 1.63 2.87
C HIS A 11 -14.86 2.01 1.45
N ALA A 12 -15.32 3.25 1.23
CA ALA A 12 -15.68 3.76 -0.10
C ALA A 12 -14.48 3.76 -1.06
N PHE A 13 -13.30 4.14 -0.56
CA PHE A 13 -12.06 4.11 -1.33
C PHE A 13 -11.69 2.68 -1.75
N VAL A 14 -11.70 1.72 -0.81
CA VAL A 14 -11.37 0.32 -1.11
C VAL A 14 -12.33 -0.26 -2.15
N LEU A 15 -13.64 -0.01 -2.01
CA LEU A 15 -14.63 -0.46 -3.00
C LEU A 15 -14.41 0.17 -4.39
N ALA A 16 -14.13 1.47 -4.45
CA ALA A 16 -13.85 2.15 -5.71
C ALA A 16 -12.57 1.60 -6.37
N LEU A 17 -11.53 1.32 -5.57
CA LEU A 17 -10.29 0.71 -6.05
C LEU A 17 -10.54 -0.67 -6.64
N LEU A 18 -11.27 -1.55 -5.93
CA LEU A 18 -11.59 -2.90 -6.41
C LEU A 18 -12.38 -2.87 -7.72
N LYS A 19 -13.42 -2.04 -7.82
CA LYS A 19 -14.18 -1.88 -9.07
C LYS A 19 -13.32 -1.41 -10.24
N ASN A 20 -12.38 -0.50 -9.98
CA ASN A 20 -11.45 -0.04 -11.01
C ASN A 20 -10.46 -1.13 -11.42
N LEU A 21 -9.99 -1.94 -10.48
CA LEU A 21 -9.09 -3.05 -10.75
C LEU A 21 -9.81 -4.16 -11.52
N GLU A 22 -11.05 -4.49 -11.16
CA GLU A 22 -11.91 -5.43 -11.89
C GLU A 22 -12.09 -5.00 -13.34
N ALA A 23 -12.47 -3.74 -13.57
CA ALA A 23 -12.69 -3.19 -14.91
C ALA A 23 -11.42 -3.20 -15.79
N ARG A 24 -10.23 -3.27 -15.17
CA ARG A 24 -8.93 -3.28 -15.85
C ARG A 24 -8.25 -4.64 -15.85
N SER A 25 -8.77 -5.62 -15.12
CA SER A 25 -8.23 -6.97 -15.05
C SER A 25 -8.64 -7.75 -16.28
N SER A 26 -7.69 -8.44 -16.91
CA SER A 26 -7.95 -9.31 -18.06
C SER A 26 -8.52 -10.65 -17.59
N THR A 27 -8.19 -11.06 -16.36
CA THR A 27 -8.66 -12.30 -15.74
C THR A 27 -8.91 -12.13 -14.24
N PRO A 28 -9.79 -12.96 -13.64
CA PRO A 28 -9.98 -13.01 -12.18
C PRO A 28 -8.69 -13.32 -11.42
N LYS A 29 -7.76 -14.07 -12.04
CA LYS A 29 -6.49 -14.42 -11.42
C LYS A 29 -5.53 -13.24 -11.33
N GLU A 30 -5.54 -12.36 -12.32
CA GLU A 30 -4.77 -11.10 -12.25
C GLU A 30 -5.26 -10.22 -11.11
N LEU A 31 -6.58 -10.09 -10.93
CA LEU A 31 -7.17 -9.34 -9.82
C LEU A 31 -6.75 -9.93 -8.47
N GLU A 32 -6.85 -11.26 -8.31
CA GLU A 32 -6.43 -11.97 -7.09
C GLU A 32 -4.95 -11.70 -6.78
N ILE A 33 -4.06 -11.77 -7.79
CA ILE A 33 -2.63 -11.49 -7.61
C ILE A 33 -2.40 -10.04 -7.18
N VAL A 34 -3.06 -9.07 -7.82
CA VAL A 34 -2.91 -7.65 -7.47
C VAL A 34 -3.38 -7.42 -6.04
N VAL A 35 -4.54 -7.94 -5.67
CA VAL A 35 -5.15 -7.70 -4.37
C VAL A 35 -4.43 -8.45 -3.25
N GLU A 36 -4.01 -9.71 -3.44
CA GLU A 36 -3.35 -10.49 -2.39
C GLU A 36 -1.84 -10.29 -2.29
N GLN A 37 -1.17 -9.91 -3.38
CA GLN A 37 0.30 -9.92 -3.41
C GLN A 37 0.92 -8.55 -3.65
N ILE A 38 0.22 -7.64 -4.34
CA ILE A 38 0.75 -6.32 -4.67
C ILE A 38 0.27 -5.26 -3.69
N LEU A 39 -1.04 -5.12 -3.50
CA LEU A 39 -1.62 -4.11 -2.60
C LEU A 39 -1.09 -4.18 -1.16
N PRO A 40 -0.94 -5.36 -0.53
CA PRO A 40 -0.48 -5.46 0.86
C PRO A 40 0.95 -4.96 1.08
N VAL A 41 1.73 -4.83 0.02
CA VAL A 41 3.09 -4.29 0.07
C VAL A 41 3.12 -2.84 -0.43
N LEU A 42 2.35 -2.52 -1.47
CA LEU A 42 2.29 -1.20 -2.08
C LEU A 42 1.68 -0.15 -1.14
N VAL A 43 0.65 -0.51 -0.38
CA VAL A 43 0.00 0.41 0.57
C VAL A 43 0.97 0.84 1.67
N PRO A 44 1.63 -0.08 2.41
CA PRO A 44 2.68 0.32 3.37
C PRO A 44 3.86 1.06 2.72
N ALA A 45 4.25 0.70 1.49
CA ALA A 45 5.32 1.40 0.78
C ALA A 45 4.96 2.88 0.52
N THR A 46 3.72 3.14 0.12
CA THR A 46 3.20 4.49 -0.11
C THR A 46 3.14 5.28 1.19
N VAL A 47 2.65 4.69 2.28
CA VAL A 47 2.62 5.33 3.59
C VAL A 47 4.04 5.66 4.08
N HIS A 48 4.98 4.74 3.90
CA HIS A 48 6.38 4.98 4.27
C HIS A 48 7.02 6.08 3.42
N LEU A 49 6.68 6.16 2.14
CA LEU A 49 7.15 7.25 1.28
C LEU A 49 6.62 8.60 1.77
N LEU A 50 5.32 8.70 2.06
CA LEU A 50 4.71 9.95 2.54
C LEU A 50 5.37 10.43 3.84
N LYS A 51 5.57 9.53 4.81
CA LYS A 51 6.28 9.86 6.06
C LYS A 51 7.73 10.31 5.83
N ALA A 52 8.41 9.72 4.84
CA ALA A 52 9.77 10.12 4.51
C ALA A 52 9.81 11.51 3.87
N VAL A 53 8.80 11.85 3.05
CA VAL A 53 8.64 13.18 2.45
C VAL A 53 8.32 14.21 3.54
N GLU A 54 7.36 13.94 4.41
CA GLU A 54 7.01 14.81 5.56
C GLU A 54 8.25 15.07 6.44
N ALA A 55 9.01 14.03 6.77
CA ALA A 55 10.24 14.17 7.54
C ALA A 55 11.32 14.97 6.77
N SER A 56 11.40 14.85 5.45
CA SER A 56 12.34 15.67 4.65
C SER A 56 11.95 17.14 4.65
N GLU A 57 10.65 17.45 4.60
CA GLU A 57 10.13 18.81 4.64
C GLU A 57 10.37 19.47 6.01
N GLU A 58 10.22 18.72 7.11
CA GLU A 58 10.55 19.19 8.47
C GLU A 58 12.06 19.48 8.64
N TRP A 59 12.94 18.76 7.95
CA TRP A 59 14.40 18.92 8.06
C TRP A 59 14.94 20.07 7.21
N ASP A 60 14.27 20.40 6.11
CA ASP A 60 14.57 21.55 5.26
C ASP A 60 14.37 22.89 6.01
N GLU A 61 13.53 22.92 7.05
CA GLU A 61 13.30 24.13 7.86
C GLU A 61 14.41 24.38 8.91
N ASP A 62 15.15 23.35 9.32
CA ASP A 62 16.11 23.40 10.46
C ASP A 62 17.59 23.13 10.08
N SER A 63 17.91 22.75 8.83
CA SER A 63 19.29 22.37 8.45
C SER A 63 19.70 22.72 7.01
N GLU A 64 20.96 23.14 6.81
CA GLU A 64 21.55 23.40 5.47
C GLU A 64 21.94 22.11 4.71
N ASP A 65 21.92 20.94 5.37
CA ASP A 65 22.28 19.65 4.78
C ASP A 65 21.03 18.84 4.48
N THR A 66 20.39 19.17 3.35
CA THR A 66 19.26 18.42 2.84
C THR A 66 19.78 17.06 2.38
N GLY A 67 19.41 16.01 3.11
CA GLY A 67 19.79 14.64 2.78
C GLY A 67 19.47 14.30 1.31
N PRO A 68 19.95 13.14 0.79
CA PRO A 68 19.79 12.82 -0.62
C PRO A 68 18.31 12.87 -1.04
N PRO A 69 17.99 13.51 -2.18
CA PRO A 69 16.61 13.76 -2.58
C PRO A 69 15.83 12.46 -2.69
N ILE A 70 14.64 12.43 -2.12
CA ILE A 70 13.76 11.28 -2.18
C ILE A 70 13.33 11.09 -3.63
N ARG A 71 13.69 9.94 -4.20
CA ARG A 71 13.21 9.47 -5.50
C ARG A 71 12.03 8.53 -5.28
N PRO A 72 10.77 8.97 -5.50
CA PRO A 72 9.58 8.22 -5.09
C PRO A 72 9.53 6.80 -5.64
N LEU A 73 9.84 6.64 -6.93
CA LEU A 73 9.82 5.33 -7.60
C LEU A 73 10.92 4.40 -7.06
N ASP A 74 12.13 4.91 -6.83
CA ASP A 74 13.23 4.12 -6.27
C ASP A 74 12.95 3.71 -4.82
N HIS A 75 12.26 4.56 -4.06
CA HIS A 75 11.83 4.28 -2.70
C HIS A 75 10.80 3.16 -2.66
N LEU A 76 9.74 3.30 -3.47
CA LEU A 76 8.70 2.27 -3.60
C LEU A 76 9.29 0.95 -4.08
N ALA A 77 10.12 0.96 -5.12
CA ALA A 77 10.75 -0.25 -5.67
C ALA A 77 11.62 -0.96 -4.62
N ARG A 78 12.44 -0.21 -3.87
CA ARG A 78 13.28 -0.78 -2.79
C ARG A 78 12.44 -1.36 -1.66
N PHE A 79 11.38 -0.65 -1.25
CA PHE A 79 10.48 -1.14 -0.21
C PHE A 79 9.77 -2.42 -0.64
N MET A 80 9.15 -2.39 -1.83
CA MET A 80 8.41 -3.51 -2.38
C MET A 80 9.29 -4.73 -2.61
N LEU A 81 10.53 -4.54 -3.08
CA LEU A 81 11.51 -5.62 -3.23
C LEU A 81 11.84 -6.28 -1.88
N ARG A 82 12.15 -5.46 -0.86
CA ARG A 82 12.52 -5.96 0.48
C ARG A 82 11.36 -6.66 1.20
N ARG A 83 10.12 -6.21 0.97
CA ARG A 83 8.92 -6.72 1.63
C ARG A 83 8.12 -7.68 0.76
N ASN A 84 8.66 -8.09 -0.40
CA ASN A 84 7.98 -9.00 -1.30
C ASN A 84 7.77 -10.37 -0.63
N PRO A 85 6.52 -10.82 -0.43
CA PRO A 85 6.22 -12.10 0.21
C PRO A 85 6.80 -13.31 -0.54
N ARG A 86 7.10 -13.17 -1.84
CA ARG A 86 7.71 -14.23 -2.65
C ARG A 86 9.22 -14.39 -2.41
N HIS A 87 9.86 -13.40 -1.80
CA HIS A 87 11.31 -13.35 -1.64
C HIS A 87 11.75 -13.19 -0.18
N ASN A 88 10.81 -12.97 0.74
CA ASN A 88 11.11 -12.75 2.15
C ASN A 88 10.20 -13.61 3.03
N GLU A 89 10.79 -14.62 3.69
CA GLU A 89 10.08 -15.54 4.58
C GLU A 89 9.55 -14.84 5.85
N SER A 90 10.20 -13.73 6.26
CA SER A 90 9.70 -12.86 7.33
C SER A 90 8.81 -11.77 6.76
N VAL A 91 7.58 -12.13 6.39
CA VAL A 91 6.53 -11.14 6.11
C VAL A 91 6.27 -10.36 7.40
N SER A 92 6.44 -9.03 7.40
CA SER A 92 6.14 -8.23 8.58
C SER A 92 4.67 -8.40 8.96
N ALA A 93 4.37 -8.41 10.27
CA ALA A 93 3.01 -8.58 10.79
C ALA A 93 1.98 -7.69 10.07
N GLU A 94 2.34 -6.42 9.82
CA GLU A 94 1.52 -5.47 9.06
C GLU A 94 1.15 -5.97 7.65
N VAL A 95 2.12 -6.52 6.89
CA VAL A 95 1.88 -7.04 5.54
C VAL A 95 1.03 -8.31 5.59
N ALA A 96 1.23 -9.16 6.61
CA ALA A 96 0.42 -10.36 6.81
C ALA A 96 -1.05 -10.02 7.18
N GLU A 97 -1.26 -8.99 8.01
CA GLU A 97 -2.58 -8.46 8.34
C GLU A 97 -3.28 -7.89 7.10
N PHE A 98 -2.56 -7.10 6.29
CA PHE A 98 -3.10 -6.60 5.01
C PHE A 98 -3.41 -7.73 4.03
N GLN A 99 -2.61 -8.78 3.96
CA GLN A 99 -2.92 -9.97 3.15
C GLN A 99 -4.17 -10.71 3.62
N ALA A 100 -4.32 -10.89 4.94
CA ALA A 100 -5.50 -11.51 5.52
C ALA A 100 -6.76 -10.68 5.24
N LEU A 101 -6.66 -9.36 5.35
CA LEU A 101 -7.72 -8.43 5.01
C LEU A 101 -8.08 -8.51 3.52
N ALA A 102 -7.08 -8.48 2.64
CA ALA A 102 -7.26 -8.59 1.19
C ALA A 102 -7.98 -9.89 0.80
N ARG A 103 -7.57 -11.02 1.38
CA ARG A 103 -8.24 -12.32 1.21
C ARG A 103 -9.69 -12.30 1.68
N ARG A 104 -9.97 -11.66 2.81
CA ARG A 104 -11.34 -11.54 3.34
C ARG A 104 -12.20 -10.68 2.43
N ILE A 105 -11.65 -9.59 1.90
CA ILE A 105 -12.30 -8.74 0.92
C ILE A 105 -12.65 -9.54 -0.33
N LEU A 106 -11.69 -10.27 -0.92
CA LEU A 106 -11.95 -11.09 -2.11
C LEU A 106 -13.01 -12.18 -1.88
N ARG A 107 -13.05 -12.81 -0.70
CA ARG A 107 -14.08 -13.81 -0.36
C ARG A 107 -15.47 -13.22 -0.14
N ASN A 108 -15.55 -12.03 0.45
CA ASN A 108 -16.81 -11.37 0.76
C ASN A 108 -17.33 -10.52 -0.40
N SER A 109 -16.48 -10.24 -1.39
CA SER A 109 -16.85 -9.79 -2.72
C SER A 109 -17.45 -11.00 -3.44
N VAL A 110 -18.69 -11.36 -3.09
CA VAL A 110 -19.46 -12.35 -3.85
C VAL A 110 -19.60 -11.77 -5.26
N PHE A 111 -18.88 -12.38 -6.20
CA PHE A 111 -19.03 -12.17 -7.64
C PHE A 111 -20.37 -12.74 -8.11
#